data_AF-B6VMY2-F1
#
_entry.id   AF-B6VMY2-F1
#
_cell.length_a   1.000
_cell.length_b   1.000
_cell.length_c   1.000
_cell.angle_alpha   90.00
_cell.angle_beta   90.00
_cell.angle_gamma   90.00
#
_symmetry.space_group_name_H-M   'P 1'
#
loop_
_entity.id
_entity.type
_entity.pdbx_description
1 polymer ?
#
loop_
_entity_poly.entity_id
_entity_poly.type
_entity_poly.pdbx_seq_one_letter_code
_entity_poly.pdbx_strand_id
1 'polypeptide(L)'
;MSLLLQRGLWAWGAGLALLLCLIWLPLSPTGQWMGVVIIVLITLTGGIYTERSRRRQQHDDLSTLLPPESDRQPVVLVCSDILDGLFGEEWLRQTPQGCWLCLPSGMSLSDGVETLLAARPSWGGQLSVMAVFNPQQYRDAAMLAGRVRELRWQLSQVRQRHGIPLPLLLTGYLADALQQPDPTWFEWLAGQSNVTVWQEKTAFQSLANWLRQGTLTEQMARFQRGVELTGWADWMKEYILPACVTPEDGLPPCPPQAMMLTFVPVLPHRLTDHVWQQWWQSRTALKGAGNPSSRSDTTKAISVLPFPDWALRLLPTGTGLTPVQRAQCMALGLFLLAGITALSCSAWHNRQLLRQVEGDLLHYQSLAITEKGHRAQAVAVLRADDKLLEAYYRDGVPWRLGLGLYQGERLRPRLQAAIASDVAEPSEKKPVTTAVPQTISLNSLALFDVGQAKLKVGSTKVLVNALINIRAKPGWLIAITGYTDSTGDAAKNRALSLARAEAVRDWLLQTSDIPLACFAVQGEGATRPVATNSTAAGRAANRRVEIRLVPNAAACQRLQQVPGLLSTTTSPVQATSHTQKQE
;
A
#
# COMPACT_ATOMS: atom_id res chain seq x y z
N MET A 1 9.49 -18.16 8.87
CA MET A 1 9.43 -16.67 8.97
C MET A 1 10.30 -16.23 10.12
N SER A 2 11.18 -15.22 9.92
CA SER A 2 12.08 -14.77 10.98
C SER A 2 11.34 -14.06 12.13
N LEU A 3 11.92 -14.09 13.34
CA LEU A 3 11.36 -13.41 14.53
C LEU A 3 11.15 -11.91 14.29
N LEU A 4 12.08 -11.26 13.58
CA LEU A 4 11.97 -9.84 13.26
C LEU A 4 10.77 -9.55 12.35
N LEU A 5 10.52 -10.40 11.36
CA LEU A 5 9.36 -10.25 10.46
C LEU A 5 8.05 -10.52 11.20
N GLN A 6 8.00 -11.54 12.07
CA GLN A 6 6.81 -11.82 12.87
C GLN A 6 6.51 -10.69 13.87
N ARG A 7 7.51 -10.20 14.60
CA ARG A 7 7.38 -9.05 15.50
C ARG A 7 6.96 -7.79 14.74
N GLY A 8 7.56 -7.54 13.58
CA GLY A 8 7.19 -6.45 12.69
C GLY A 8 5.73 -6.55 12.23
N LEU A 9 5.25 -7.74 11.86
CA LEU A 9 3.87 -7.97 11.46
C LEU A 9 2.87 -7.73 12.61
N TRP A 10 3.19 -8.21 13.81
CA TRP A 10 2.38 -7.96 15.01
C TRP A 10 2.33 -6.47 15.36
N ALA A 11 3.46 -5.78 15.32
CA ALA A 11 3.53 -4.33 15.56
C ALA A 11 2.76 -3.55 14.48
N TRP A 12 2.86 -3.95 13.22
CA TRP A 12 2.11 -3.35 12.11
C TRP A 12 0.59 -3.51 12.30
N GLY A 13 0.13 -4.75 12.56
CA GLY A 13 -1.28 -5.02 12.84
C GLY A 13 -1.78 -4.26 14.06
N ALA A 14 -0.99 -4.18 15.13
CA ALA A 14 -1.30 -3.40 16.33
C ALA A 14 -1.45 -1.91 16.03
N GLY A 15 -0.51 -1.34 15.27
CA GLY A 15 -0.53 0.07 14.86
C GLY A 15 -1.79 0.40 14.07
N LEU A 16 -2.15 -0.44 13.10
CA LEU A 16 -3.38 -0.28 12.32
C LEU A 16 -4.64 -0.40 13.18
N ALA A 17 -4.71 -1.39 14.07
CA ALA A 17 -5.84 -1.57 14.97
C ALA A 17 -6.01 -0.39 15.95
N LEU A 18 -4.90 0.12 16.48
CA LEU A 18 -4.89 1.27 17.40
C LEU A 18 -5.32 2.54 16.67
N LEU A 19 -4.82 2.76 15.46
CA LEU A 19 -5.22 3.86 14.58
C LEU A 19 -6.73 3.82 14.26
N LEU A 20 -7.27 2.63 13.96
CA LEU A 20 -8.71 2.43 13.79
C LEU A 20 -9.51 2.74 15.07
N CYS A 21 -9.05 2.21 16.21
CA CYS A 21 -9.74 2.33 17.49
C CYS A 21 -9.84 3.78 17.97
N LEU A 22 -8.77 4.56 17.83
CA LEU A 22 -8.74 5.94 18.31
C LEU A 22 -9.49 6.91 17.40
N ILE A 23 -9.49 6.67 16.08
CA ILE A 23 -9.98 7.67 15.12
C ILE A 23 -11.34 7.31 14.54
N TRP A 24 -11.56 6.07 14.08
CA TRP A 24 -12.75 5.73 13.28
C TRP A 24 -13.80 4.90 14.02
N LEU A 25 -13.45 4.14 15.06
CA LEU A 25 -14.45 3.34 15.77
C LEU A 25 -15.39 4.23 16.60
N PRO A 26 -16.71 3.96 16.57
CA PRO A 26 -17.73 4.74 17.28
C PRO A 26 -17.79 4.34 18.77
N LEU A 27 -16.68 4.50 19.47
CA LEU A 27 -16.54 4.17 20.89
C LEU A 27 -16.55 5.44 21.73
N SER A 28 -17.09 5.35 22.94
CA SER A 28 -16.92 6.39 23.95
C SER A 28 -15.43 6.53 24.32
N PRO A 29 -15.00 7.65 24.93
CA PRO A 29 -13.61 7.81 25.37
C PRO A 29 -13.14 6.67 26.30
N THR A 30 -14.05 6.17 27.15
CA THR A 30 -13.81 5.00 28.01
C THR A 30 -13.67 3.71 27.20
N GLY A 31 -14.51 3.52 26.18
CA GLY A 31 -14.44 2.38 25.27
C GLY A 31 -13.17 2.37 24.42
N GLN A 32 -12.70 3.53 23.96
CA GLN A 32 -11.43 3.68 23.23
C GLN A 32 -10.24 3.28 24.12
N TRP A 33 -10.20 3.73 25.36
CA TRP A 33 -9.14 3.38 26.30
C TRP A 33 -9.10 1.87 26.59
N MET A 34 -10.27 1.27 26.82
CA MET A 34 -10.39 -0.18 27.01
C MET A 34 -9.97 -0.96 25.74
N GLY A 35 -10.32 -0.46 24.56
CA GLY A 35 -9.88 -1.01 23.28
C GLY A 35 -8.35 -1.00 23.11
N VAL A 36 -7.69 0.10 23.47
CA VAL A 36 -6.22 0.20 23.47
C VAL A 36 -5.59 -0.85 24.40
N VAL A 37 -6.12 -0.99 25.63
CA VAL A 37 -5.62 -1.99 26.59
C VAL A 37 -5.73 -3.41 26.02
N ILE A 38 -6.87 -3.74 25.40
CA ILE A 38 -7.08 -5.05 24.77
C ILE A 38 -6.08 -5.29 23.64
N ILE A 39 -5.85 -4.31 22.76
CA ILE A 39 -4.89 -4.43 21.65
C ILE A 39 -3.46 -4.65 22.17
N VAL A 40 -3.05 -3.91 23.21
CA VAL A 40 -1.73 -4.11 23.84
C VAL A 40 -1.64 -5.50 24.46
N LEU A 41 -2.69 -5.97 25.13
CA LEU A 41 -2.69 -7.30 25.76
C LEU A 41 -2.64 -8.43 24.73
N ILE A 42 -3.35 -8.30 23.61
CA ILE A 42 -3.32 -9.28 22.50
C ILE A 42 -1.93 -9.35 21.87
N THR A 43 -1.29 -8.20 21.65
CA THR A 43 0.05 -8.17 21.01
C THR A 43 1.12 -8.73 21.94
N LEU A 44 1.02 -8.45 23.24
CA LEU A 44 1.94 -8.94 24.25
C LEU A 44 1.78 -10.45 24.48
N THR A 45 0.54 -10.96 24.56
CA THR A 45 0.26 -12.40 24.68
C THR A 45 0.64 -13.16 23.41
N GLY A 46 0.38 -12.62 22.21
CA GLY A 46 0.83 -13.17 20.94
C GLY A 46 2.36 -13.24 20.81
N GLY A 47 3.07 -12.20 21.27
CA GLY A 47 4.52 -12.18 21.35
C GLY A 47 5.08 -13.26 22.27
N ILE A 48 4.51 -13.41 23.48
CA ILE A 48 4.92 -14.46 24.43
C ILE A 48 4.62 -15.86 23.89
N TYR A 49 3.47 -16.05 23.25
CA TYR A 49 3.08 -17.34 22.67
C TYR A 49 4.03 -17.76 21.54
N THR A 50 4.36 -16.84 20.62
CA THR A 50 5.31 -17.11 19.52
C THR A 50 6.71 -17.43 20.04
N GLU A 51 7.17 -16.74 21.08
CA GLU A 51 8.45 -17.07 21.73
C GLU A 51 8.45 -18.42 22.43
N ARG A 52 7.37 -18.77 23.15
CA ARG A 52 7.26 -20.08 23.81
C ARG A 52 7.14 -21.23 22.82
N SER A 53 6.38 -21.06 21.75
CA SER A 53 6.26 -22.04 20.66
C SER A 53 7.61 -22.29 20.00
N ARG A 54 8.39 -21.22 19.74
CA ARG A 54 9.73 -21.35 19.18
C ARG A 54 10.73 -21.95 20.16
N ARG A 55 10.70 -21.61 21.45
CA ARG A 55 11.57 -22.26 22.47
C ARG A 55 11.33 -23.77 22.55
N ARG A 56 10.11 -24.23 22.28
CA ARG A 56 9.80 -25.67 22.15
C ARG A 56 10.40 -26.30 20.89
N GLN A 57 10.47 -25.56 19.77
CA GLN A 57 11.11 -26.01 18.52
C GLN A 57 12.65 -25.87 18.52
N GLN A 58 13.21 -24.95 19.30
CA GLN A 58 14.65 -24.68 19.37
C GLN A 58 15.41 -25.74 20.19
N HIS A 59 14.71 -26.73 20.77
CA HIS A 59 15.31 -27.92 21.36
C HIS A 59 15.66 -29.01 20.33
N ASP A 60 15.40 -28.78 19.04
CA ASP A 60 15.92 -29.63 17.94
C ASP A 60 17.21 -29.02 17.34
N ASP A 61 18.36 -29.61 17.72
CA ASP A 61 19.70 -29.34 17.18
C ASP A 61 19.77 -29.43 15.65
N LEU A 62 18.80 -30.10 15.02
CA LEU A 62 18.69 -30.26 13.57
C LEU A 62 18.55 -28.91 12.83
N SER A 63 17.82 -27.96 13.41
CA SER A 63 17.45 -26.70 12.73
C SER A 63 18.61 -25.73 12.50
N THR A 64 19.67 -25.83 13.30
CA THR A 64 20.90 -25.03 13.19
C THR A 64 21.87 -25.58 12.16
N LEU A 65 21.76 -26.86 11.84
CA LEU A 65 22.66 -27.57 10.93
C LEU A 65 22.09 -27.65 9.50
N LEU A 66 20.78 -27.43 9.33
CA LEU A 66 20.14 -27.35 8.02
C LEU A 66 20.46 -26.04 7.28
N PRO A 67 20.60 -26.08 5.93
CA PRO A 67 20.69 -24.89 5.10
C PRO A 67 19.62 -23.81 5.40
N PRO A 68 19.90 -22.54 5.04
CA PRO A 68 18.98 -21.44 5.28
C PRO A 68 17.58 -21.69 4.65
N GLU A 69 16.51 -21.22 5.29
CA GLU A 69 15.13 -21.29 4.74
C GLU A 69 14.99 -20.66 3.35
N SER A 70 15.89 -19.74 2.99
CA SER A 70 15.92 -19.07 1.69
C SER A 70 16.47 -19.94 0.57
N ASP A 71 17.12 -21.06 0.89
CA ASP A 71 17.68 -21.96 -0.11
C ASP A 71 16.57 -22.66 -0.90
N ARG A 72 16.62 -22.50 -2.22
CA ARG A 72 15.63 -23.03 -3.18
C ARG A 72 16.16 -24.20 -3.98
N GLN A 73 17.38 -24.65 -3.68
CA GLN A 73 17.92 -25.82 -4.34
C GLN A 73 17.15 -27.09 -3.90
N PRO A 74 17.15 -28.14 -4.72
CA PRO A 74 16.56 -29.43 -4.39
C PRO A 74 17.14 -30.01 -3.10
N VAL A 75 16.25 -30.62 -2.32
CA VAL A 75 16.59 -31.29 -1.06
C VAL A 75 16.22 -32.76 -1.20
N VAL A 76 17.23 -33.64 -1.10
CA VAL A 76 17.03 -35.07 -1.35
C VAL A 76 17.26 -35.87 -0.09
N LEU A 77 16.21 -36.57 0.35
CA LEU A 77 16.29 -37.53 1.45
C LEU A 77 16.76 -38.89 0.93
N VAL A 78 17.84 -39.41 1.50
CA VAL A 78 18.46 -40.65 1.06
C VAL A 78 17.98 -41.82 1.92
N CYS A 79 17.27 -42.75 1.29
CA CYS A 79 16.83 -44.01 1.87
C CYS A 79 17.75 -45.14 1.38
N SER A 80 18.60 -45.65 2.25
CA SER A 80 19.57 -46.71 1.89
C SER A 80 19.91 -47.59 3.08
N ASP A 81 20.30 -48.83 2.81
CA ASP A 81 20.90 -49.73 3.80
C ASP A 81 22.43 -49.53 3.95
N ILE A 82 23.02 -48.62 3.17
CA ILE A 82 24.47 -48.30 3.18
C ILE A 82 24.77 -46.83 3.44
N LEU A 83 24.04 -46.24 4.40
CA LEU A 83 24.23 -44.84 4.77
C LEU A 83 25.66 -44.55 5.22
N ASP A 84 26.28 -45.43 6.01
CA ASP A 84 27.68 -45.28 6.45
C ASP A 84 28.67 -45.21 5.28
N GLY A 85 28.39 -45.94 4.18
CA GLY A 85 29.23 -45.91 2.97
C GLY A 85 29.02 -44.67 2.10
N LEU A 86 27.88 -43.99 2.23
CA LEU A 86 27.52 -42.80 1.48
C LEU A 86 27.87 -41.52 2.24
N PHE A 87 27.56 -41.42 3.52
CA PHE A 87 27.77 -40.20 4.29
C PHE A 87 28.92 -40.30 5.30
N GLY A 88 29.46 -41.49 5.57
CA GLY A 88 30.48 -41.67 6.61
C GLY A 88 29.91 -41.30 7.98
N GLU A 89 30.56 -40.36 8.66
CA GLU A 89 30.09 -39.77 9.93
C GLU A 89 29.21 -38.52 9.72
N GLU A 90 29.15 -37.99 8.50
CA GLU A 90 28.30 -36.84 8.19
C GLU A 90 26.85 -37.31 7.97
N TRP A 91 25.90 -36.38 8.01
CA TRP A 91 24.48 -36.67 7.73
C TRP A 91 23.86 -35.68 6.73
N LEU A 92 24.61 -34.66 6.34
CA LEU A 92 24.23 -33.64 5.38
C LEU A 92 25.40 -33.45 4.42
N ARG A 93 25.13 -33.57 3.12
CA ARG A 93 26.09 -33.23 2.07
C ARG A 93 25.54 -32.07 1.25
N GLN A 94 26.21 -30.93 1.31
CA GLN A 94 25.80 -29.72 0.59
C GLN A 94 26.60 -29.57 -0.71
N THR A 95 25.90 -29.28 -1.80
CA THR A 95 26.49 -28.97 -3.10
C THR A 95 25.93 -27.64 -3.62
N PRO A 96 26.57 -27.00 -4.61
CA PRO A 96 26.01 -25.80 -5.25
C PRO A 96 24.65 -26.04 -5.92
N GLN A 97 24.33 -27.29 -6.27
CA GLN A 97 23.11 -27.68 -6.97
C GLN A 97 22.01 -28.22 -6.05
N GLY A 98 22.24 -28.29 -4.73
CA GLY A 98 21.30 -28.87 -3.76
C GLY A 98 21.96 -29.62 -2.63
N CYS A 99 21.15 -30.21 -1.75
CA CYS A 99 21.65 -30.96 -0.61
C CYS A 99 21.07 -32.36 -0.52
N TRP A 100 21.91 -33.27 -0.04
CA TRP A 100 21.56 -34.65 0.27
C TRP A 100 21.51 -34.81 1.78
N LEU A 101 20.43 -35.40 2.27
CA LEU A 101 20.16 -35.61 3.68
C LEU A 101 20.10 -37.10 3.98
N CYS A 102 20.90 -37.53 4.96
CA CYS A 102 20.87 -38.86 5.52
C CYS A 102 19.71 -38.95 6.54
N LEU A 103 18.87 -39.98 6.39
CA LEU A 103 17.89 -40.32 7.42
C LEU A 103 18.55 -41.24 8.45
N PRO A 104 18.53 -40.92 9.76
CA PRO A 104 19.13 -41.77 10.79
C PRO A 104 18.58 -43.20 10.74
N SER A 105 19.44 -44.18 11.00
CA SER A 105 19.09 -45.60 11.04
C SER A 105 17.90 -45.85 11.97
N GLY A 106 16.80 -46.38 11.42
CA GLY A 106 15.57 -46.67 12.16
C GLY A 106 14.49 -45.59 12.11
N MET A 107 14.77 -44.41 11.56
CA MET A 107 13.75 -43.39 11.28
C MET A 107 12.99 -43.72 9.98
N SER A 108 11.66 -43.68 10.00
CA SER A 108 10.87 -43.86 8.78
C SER A 108 10.99 -42.62 7.89
N LEU A 109 10.79 -42.78 6.57
CA LEU A 109 10.76 -41.63 5.66
C LEU A 109 9.66 -40.64 6.05
N SER A 110 8.51 -41.13 6.53
CA SER A 110 7.41 -40.26 6.96
C SER A 110 7.83 -39.39 8.14
N ASP A 111 8.43 -39.99 9.18
CA ASP A 111 8.88 -39.26 10.37
C ASP A 111 9.99 -38.26 10.05
N GLY A 112 10.90 -38.64 9.14
CA GLY A 112 11.96 -37.77 8.67
C GLY A 112 11.43 -36.54 7.91
N VAL A 113 10.45 -36.74 7.02
CA VAL A 113 9.80 -35.62 6.32
C VAL A 113 9.00 -34.75 7.28
N GLU A 114 8.29 -35.34 8.25
CA GLU A 114 7.55 -34.58 9.26
C GLU A 114 8.47 -33.68 10.10
N THR A 115 9.59 -34.25 10.57
CA THR A 115 10.60 -33.53 11.34
C THR A 115 11.19 -32.39 10.51
N LEU A 116 11.52 -32.67 9.24
CA LEU A 116 12.07 -31.67 8.33
C LEU A 116 11.08 -30.56 8.01
N LEU A 117 9.81 -30.88 7.75
CA LEU A 117 8.77 -29.88 7.45
C LEU A 117 8.37 -29.09 8.69
N ALA A 118 8.48 -29.66 9.89
CA ALA A 118 8.33 -28.94 11.14
C ALA A 118 9.43 -27.88 11.31
N ALA A 119 10.67 -28.22 10.95
CA ALA A 119 11.81 -27.30 10.98
C ALA A 119 11.81 -26.29 9.81
N ARG A 120 11.38 -26.71 8.61
CA ARG A 120 11.41 -25.96 7.35
C ARG A 120 10.11 -26.15 6.53
N PRO A 121 9.00 -25.48 6.90
CA PRO A 121 7.72 -25.67 6.23
C PRO A 121 7.71 -25.30 4.74
N SER A 122 8.61 -24.42 4.30
CA SER A 122 8.73 -23.97 2.90
C SER A 122 9.41 -24.96 1.98
N TRP A 123 10.05 -26.01 2.51
CA TRP A 123 10.79 -26.97 1.70
C TRP A 123 9.92 -28.04 1.05
N GLY A 124 8.63 -28.16 1.40
CA GLY A 124 7.76 -29.19 0.84
C GLY A 124 7.82 -29.30 -0.69
N GLY A 125 7.84 -28.17 -1.40
CA GLY A 125 7.89 -28.16 -2.88
C GLY A 125 9.23 -28.56 -3.51
N GLN A 126 10.32 -28.64 -2.76
CA GLN A 126 11.66 -28.99 -3.26
C GLN A 126 12.20 -30.33 -2.73
N LEU A 127 11.37 -31.06 -1.97
CA LEU A 127 11.72 -32.36 -1.41
C LEU A 127 11.64 -33.47 -2.47
N SER A 128 12.67 -34.28 -2.49
CA SER A 128 12.77 -35.50 -3.29
C SER A 128 13.36 -36.63 -2.46
N VAL A 129 13.21 -37.87 -2.93
CA VAL A 129 13.76 -39.04 -2.26
C VAL A 129 14.68 -39.79 -3.22
N MET A 130 15.86 -40.15 -2.75
CA MET A 130 16.75 -41.10 -3.42
C MET A 130 16.73 -42.40 -2.65
N ALA A 131 16.28 -43.48 -3.29
CA ALA A 131 16.36 -44.82 -2.74
C ALA A 131 17.48 -45.61 -3.42
N VAL A 132 18.29 -46.28 -2.61
CA VAL A 132 19.42 -47.08 -3.09
C VAL A 132 19.08 -48.55 -2.93
N PHE A 133 19.01 -49.28 -4.05
CA PHE A 133 18.75 -50.72 -4.05
C PHE A 133 19.85 -51.44 -4.81
N ASN A 134 20.64 -52.24 -4.09
CA ASN A 134 21.74 -53.00 -4.68
C ASN A 134 21.44 -54.50 -4.62
N PRO A 135 21.38 -55.21 -5.76
CA PRO A 135 21.05 -56.64 -5.76
C PRO A 135 22.13 -57.52 -5.10
N GLN A 136 23.33 -56.98 -4.86
CA GLN A 136 24.45 -57.68 -4.23
C GLN A 136 24.40 -57.70 -2.68
N GLN A 137 23.40 -57.04 -2.09
CA GLN A 137 23.23 -56.89 -0.63
C GLN A 137 22.08 -57.73 -0.06
N TYR A 138 21.28 -58.36 -0.92
CA TYR A 138 20.14 -59.18 -0.51
C TYR A 138 20.36 -60.62 -0.93
N ARG A 139 19.87 -61.56 -0.13
CA ARG A 139 19.83 -63.00 -0.46
C ARG A 139 18.50 -63.43 -1.09
N ASP A 140 17.44 -62.68 -0.79
CA ASP A 140 16.07 -62.98 -1.20
C ASP A 140 15.46 -61.79 -1.95
N ALA A 141 14.99 -62.04 -3.17
CA ALA A 141 14.34 -61.05 -4.01
C ALA A 141 12.97 -60.61 -3.44
N ALA A 142 12.29 -61.49 -2.70
CA ALA A 142 11.00 -61.18 -2.08
C ALA A 142 11.15 -60.17 -0.92
N MET A 143 12.19 -60.32 -0.10
CA MET A 143 12.55 -59.34 0.94
C MET A 143 12.77 -57.95 0.34
N LEU A 144 13.54 -57.87 -0.74
CA LEU A 144 13.82 -56.64 -1.46
C LEU A 144 12.56 -56.01 -2.04
N ALA A 145 11.70 -56.80 -2.70
CA ALA A 145 10.41 -56.32 -3.19
C ALA A 145 9.52 -55.78 -2.05
N GLY A 146 9.58 -56.41 -0.87
CA GLY A 146 8.93 -55.92 0.35
C GLY A 146 9.46 -54.55 0.79
N ARG A 147 10.78 -54.32 0.75
CA ARG A 147 11.40 -53.02 1.06
C ARG A 147 10.98 -51.92 0.08
N VAL A 148 10.87 -52.24 -1.21
CA VAL A 148 10.37 -51.30 -2.23
C VAL A 148 8.91 -50.94 -1.98
N ARG A 149 8.06 -51.93 -1.63
CA ARG A 149 6.65 -51.69 -1.28
C ARG A 149 6.52 -50.84 -0.01
N GLU A 150 7.34 -51.10 1.00
CA GLU A 150 7.38 -50.30 2.22
C GLU A 150 7.75 -48.84 1.93
N LEU A 151 8.81 -48.61 1.14
CA LEU A 151 9.18 -47.26 0.70
C LEU A 151 8.03 -46.57 -0.05
N ARG A 152 7.38 -47.28 -0.98
CA ARG A 152 6.24 -46.77 -1.75
C ARG A 152 5.07 -46.41 -0.83
N TRP A 153 4.81 -47.20 0.20
CA TRP A 153 3.78 -46.93 1.21
C TRP A 153 4.10 -45.67 2.02
N GLN A 154 5.34 -45.50 2.47
CA GLN A 154 5.78 -44.29 3.17
C GLN A 154 5.68 -43.05 2.26
N LEU A 155 6.10 -43.15 0.99
CA LEU A 155 5.93 -42.07 0.00
C LEU A 155 4.46 -41.69 -0.20
N SER A 156 3.57 -42.69 -0.28
CA SER A 156 2.13 -42.47 -0.42
C SER A 156 1.56 -41.71 0.79
N GLN A 157 1.92 -42.10 2.00
CA GLN A 157 1.47 -41.42 3.22
C GLN A 157 1.89 -39.96 3.25
N VAL A 158 3.16 -39.67 2.94
CA VAL A 158 3.66 -38.30 2.92
C VAL A 158 2.94 -37.46 1.85
N ARG A 159 2.74 -38.02 0.66
CA ARG A 159 1.97 -37.38 -0.43
C ARG A 159 0.54 -37.05 -0.01
N GLN A 160 -0.15 -38.00 0.63
CA GLN A 160 -1.53 -37.81 1.09
C GLN A 160 -1.64 -36.78 2.21
N ARG A 161 -0.70 -36.80 3.18
CA ARG A 161 -0.72 -35.92 4.35
C ARG A 161 -0.36 -34.47 4.03
N HIS A 162 0.60 -34.26 3.14
CA HIS A 162 1.15 -32.93 2.85
C HIS A 162 0.85 -32.38 1.45
N GLY A 163 0.30 -33.19 0.54
CA GLY A 163 0.02 -32.78 -0.83
C GLY A 163 1.27 -32.49 -1.68
N ILE A 164 2.41 -33.09 -1.32
CA ILE A 164 3.71 -32.87 -1.97
C ILE A 164 3.97 -33.98 -3.00
N PRO A 165 4.47 -33.69 -4.22
CA PRO A 165 4.67 -34.72 -5.25
C PRO A 165 5.78 -35.73 -4.92
N LEU A 166 6.84 -35.29 -4.22
CA LEU A 166 7.94 -36.13 -3.72
C LEU A 166 8.52 -37.09 -4.77
N PRO A 167 9.31 -36.58 -5.73
CA PRO A 167 9.89 -37.39 -6.78
C PRO A 167 10.87 -38.44 -6.24
N LEU A 168 10.89 -39.61 -6.87
CA LEU A 168 11.71 -40.75 -6.48
C LEU A 168 12.85 -40.98 -7.47
N LEU A 169 14.09 -40.97 -6.99
CA LEU A 169 15.27 -41.42 -7.71
C LEU A 169 15.65 -42.82 -7.23
N LEU A 170 15.91 -43.75 -8.15
CA LEU A 170 16.45 -45.06 -7.81
C LEU A 170 17.91 -45.13 -8.20
N THR A 171 18.76 -45.50 -7.26
CA THR A 171 20.20 -45.58 -7.47
C THR A 171 20.72 -46.98 -7.16
N GLY A 172 21.59 -47.50 -8.02
CA GLY A 172 22.30 -48.75 -7.83
C GLY A 172 23.81 -48.55 -7.83
N TYR A 173 24.49 -49.31 -6.99
CA TYR A 173 25.94 -49.48 -6.96
C TYR A 173 26.24 -50.96 -7.15
N LEU A 174 27.05 -51.27 -8.17
CA LEU A 174 27.53 -52.64 -8.41
C LEU A 174 29.02 -52.71 -8.17
N ALA A 175 29.45 -53.73 -7.42
CA ALA A 175 30.87 -54.01 -7.17
C ALA A 175 31.54 -54.54 -8.44
N ASP A 176 32.64 -53.91 -8.86
CA ASP A 176 33.46 -54.28 -10.01
C ASP A 176 34.96 -54.23 -9.65
N ALA A 177 35.75 -55.18 -10.13
CA ALA A 177 37.20 -55.20 -9.94
C ALA A 177 37.96 -54.17 -10.80
N LEU A 178 37.33 -53.65 -11.86
CA LEU A 178 37.97 -52.70 -12.77
C LEU A 178 37.99 -51.29 -12.16
N GLN A 179 39.09 -50.96 -11.51
CA GLN A 179 39.31 -49.64 -10.93
C GLN A 179 39.48 -48.60 -12.05
N GLN A 180 38.48 -47.74 -12.23
CA GLN A 180 38.57 -46.57 -13.10
C GLN A 180 38.79 -45.31 -12.26
N PRO A 181 39.59 -44.34 -12.76
CA PRO A 181 39.92 -43.13 -12.01
C PRO A 181 38.70 -42.20 -11.80
N ASP A 182 37.77 -42.14 -12.74
CA ASP A 182 36.55 -41.32 -12.65
C ASP A 182 35.29 -42.21 -12.68
N PRO A 183 34.32 -42.05 -11.74
CA PRO A 183 33.10 -42.85 -11.72
C PRO A 183 32.22 -42.51 -12.93
N THR A 184 31.92 -43.52 -13.73
CA THR A 184 30.97 -43.39 -14.85
C THR A 184 29.58 -43.73 -14.36
N TRP A 185 28.63 -42.82 -14.61
CA TRP A 185 27.23 -42.97 -14.27
C TRP A 185 26.41 -43.30 -15.50
N PHE A 186 25.45 -44.20 -15.34
CA PHE A 186 24.47 -44.56 -16.35
C PHE A 186 23.08 -44.18 -15.87
N GLU A 187 22.32 -43.51 -16.72
CA GLU A 187 21.04 -42.92 -16.39
C GLU A 187 19.94 -43.42 -17.33
N TRP A 188 18.80 -43.76 -16.73
CA TRP A 188 17.54 -44.00 -17.41
C TRP A 188 16.52 -42.99 -16.91
N LEU A 189 16.16 -42.04 -17.77
CA LEU A 189 15.14 -41.03 -17.47
C LEU A 189 13.74 -41.59 -17.67
N ALA A 190 12.79 -41.18 -16.81
CA ALA A 190 11.39 -41.55 -16.97
C ALA A 190 10.86 -41.18 -18.36
N GLY A 191 10.20 -42.13 -19.03
CA GLY A 191 9.66 -41.95 -20.38
C GLY A 191 10.68 -42.08 -21.51
N GLN A 192 11.97 -42.30 -21.21
CA GLN A 192 13.00 -42.55 -22.22
C GLN A 192 13.45 -44.01 -22.20
N SER A 193 13.60 -44.61 -23.39
CA SER A 193 14.10 -45.98 -23.55
C SER A 193 15.63 -46.07 -23.66
N ASN A 194 16.28 -44.93 -23.93
CA ASN A 194 17.72 -44.88 -24.18
C ASN A 194 18.49 -44.59 -22.89
N VAL A 195 19.68 -45.19 -22.77
CA VAL A 195 20.58 -44.95 -21.63
C VAL A 195 21.53 -43.82 -21.95
N THR A 196 21.59 -42.84 -21.05
CA THR A 196 22.55 -41.74 -21.07
C THR A 196 23.74 -42.08 -20.17
N VAL A 197 24.93 -41.72 -20.63
CA VAL A 197 26.18 -41.91 -19.88
C VAL A 197 26.71 -40.56 -19.47
N TRP A 198 27.08 -40.44 -18.20
CA TRP A 198 27.71 -39.26 -17.63
C TRP A 198 29.07 -39.60 -17.03
N GLN A 199 30.04 -38.73 -17.27
CA GLN A 199 31.34 -38.74 -16.61
C GLN A 199 31.72 -37.30 -16.30
N GLU A 200 32.45 -37.06 -15.21
CA GLU A 200 32.69 -35.71 -14.67
C GLU A 200 33.38 -34.75 -15.68
N LYS A 201 34.20 -35.29 -16.58
CA LYS A 201 34.97 -34.52 -17.58
C LYS A 201 34.35 -34.52 -18.98
N THR A 202 33.21 -35.18 -19.18
CA THR A 202 32.59 -35.32 -20.50
C THR A 202 31.11 -34.92 -20.50
N ALA A 203 30.63 -34.43 -21.64
CA ALA A 203 29.21 -34.13 -21.80
C ALA A 203 28.38 -35.42 -21.81
N PHE A 204 27.08 -35.29 -21.54
CA PHE A 204 26.14 -36.41 -21.66
C PHE A 204 26.18 -37.00 -23.06
N GLN A 205 26.30 -38.32 -23.14
CA GLN A 205 26.35 -39.05 -24.41
C GLN A 205 25.53 -40.32 -24.34
N SER A 206 25.19 -40.89 -25.51
CA SER A 206 24.48 -42.17 -25.58
C SER A 206 25.39 -43.33 -25.22
N LEU A 207 24.80 -44.40 -24.68
CA LEU A 207 25.52 -45.66 -24.42
C LEU A 207 26.24 -46.19 -25.66
N ALA A 208 25.60 -46.15 -26.83
CA ALA A 208 26.19 -46.61 -28.09
C ALA A 208 27.47 -45.83 -28.46
N ASN A 209 27.49 -44.52 -28.24
CA ASN A 209 28.67 -43.69 -28.49
C ASN A 209 29.77 -44.00 -27.47
N TRP A 210 29.41 -44.15 -26.19
CA TRP A 210 30.36 -44.48 -25.13
C TRP A 210 31.05 -45.83 -25.36
N LEU A 211 30.32 -46.86 -25.81
CA LEU A 211 30.86 -48.19 -26.10
C LEU A 211 31.90 -48.19 -27.22
N ARG A 212 31.79 -47.27 -28.19
CA ARG A 212 32.68 -47.18 -29.37
C ARG A 212 33.91 -46.29 -29.17
N GLN A 213 33.99 -45.58 -28.05
CA GLN A 213 35.08 -44.67 -27.75
C GLN A 213 36.26 -45.40 -27.05
N GLY A 214 37.47 -44.92 -27.29
CA GLY A 214 38.70 -45.45 -26.68
C GLY A 214 39.45 -46.45 -27.55
N THR A 215 40.52 -47.00 -26.99
CA THR A 215 41.34 -48.08 -27.55
C THR A 215 40.59 -49.41 -27.60
N LEU A 216 41.06 -50.39 -28.37
CA LEU A 216 40.40 -51.72 -28.48
C LEU A 216 40.20 -52.38 -27.10
N THR A 217 41.20 -52.29 -26.21
CA THR A 217 41.13 -52.84 -24.85
C THR A 217 40.08 -52.14 -24.00
N GLU A 218 39.96 -50.81 -24.12
CA GLU A 218 38.92 -50.04 -23.42
C GLU A 218 37.53 -50.35 -24.00
N GLN A 219 37.40 -50.46 -25.32
CA GLN A 219 36.15 -50.84 -25.97
C GLN A 219 35.70 -52.23 -25.49
N MET A 220 36.60 -53.22 -25.43
CA MET A 220 36.28 -54.56 -24.90
C MET A 220 35.78 -54.52 -23.45
N ALA A 221 36.46 -53.77 -22.57
CA ALA A 221 36.02 -53.60 -21.18
C ALA A 221 34.67 -52.88 -21.09
N ARG A 222 34.43 -51.88 -21.95
CA ARG A 222 33.15 -51.18 -22.04
C ARG A 222 32.03 -52.08 -22.57
N PHE A 223 32.32 -52.95 -23.54
CA PHE A 223 31.37 -53.95 -24.04
C PHE A 223 30.96 -54.95 -22.96
N GLN A 224 31.92 -55.43 -22.16
CA GLN A 224 31.61 -56.25 -20.99
C GLN A 224 30.67 -55.50 -20.02
N ARG A 225 30.99 -54.24 -19.70
CA ARG A 225 30.09 -53.40 -18.88
C ARG A 225 28.74 -53.15 -19.51
N GLY A 226 28.66 -53.05 -20.83
CA GLY A 226 27.40 -52.96 -21.57
C GLY A 226 26.49 -54.15 -21.28
N VAL A 227 27.04 -55.37 -21.22
CA VAL A 227 26.29 -56.59 -20.88
C VAL A 227 25.80 -56.55 -19.43
N GLU A 228 26.67 -56.20 -18.48
CA GLU A 228 26.31 -56.07 -17.06
C GLU A 228 25.23 -55.00 -16.83
N LEU A 229 25.36 -53.87 -17.52
CA LEU A 229 24.41 -52.77 -17.52
C LEU A 229 23.02 -53.21 -18.03
N THR A 230 22.98 -53.90 -19.17
CA THR A 230 21.73 -54.44 -19.71
C THR A 230 21.11 -55.46 -18.77
N GLY A 231 21.93 -56.32 -18.16
CA GLY A 231 21.44 -57.27 -17.17
C GLY A 231 20.84 -56.57 -15.94
N TRP A 232 21.44 -55.47 -15.48
CA TRP A 232 20.94 -54.75 -14.33
C TRP A 232 19.62 -54.05 -14.66
N ALA A 233 19.52 -53.46 -15.84
CA ALA A 233 18.28 -52.85 -16.32
C ALA A 233 17.14 -53.89 -16.43
N ASP A 234 17.44 -55.09 -16.93
CA ASP A 234 16.47 -56.18 -17.01
C ASP A 234 16.06 -56.69 -15.62
N TRP A 235 17.02 -56.83 -14.71
CA TRP A 235 16.74 -57.18 -13.31
C TRP A 235 15.88 -56.12 -12.61
N MET A 236 16.16 -54.83 -12.80
CA MET A 236 15.32 -53.75 -12.27
C MET A 236 13.89 -53.82 -12.82
N LYS A 237 13.74 -54.11 -14.12
CA LYS A 237 12.42 -54.28 -14.76
C LYS A 237 11.66 -55.50 -14.24
N GLU A 238 12.36 -56.56 -13.86
CA GLU A 238 11.75 -57.79 -13.36
C GLU A 238 11.36 -57.70 -11.88
N TYR A 239 12.20 -57.11 -11.02
CA TYR A 239 12.00 -57.18 -9.57
C TYR A 239 11.64 -55.86 -8.88
N ILE A 240 12.13 -54.71 -9.38
CA ILE A 240 11.99 -53.42 -8.69
C ILE A 240 10.86 -52.56 -9.29
N LEU A 241 10.89 -52.35 -10.61
CA LEU A 241 9.91 -51.50 -11.29
C LEU A 241 8.45 -51.97 -11.12
N PRO A 242 8.14 -53.28 -11.15
CA PRO A 242 6.77 -53.74 -10.89
C PRO A 242 6.31 -53.37 -9.47
N ALA A 243 7.18 -53.47 -8.46
CA ALA A 243 6.83 -53.07 -7.09
C ALA A 243 6.57 -51.55 -6.97
N CYS A 244 7.20 -50.73 -7.81
CA CYS A 244 6.97 -49.29 -7.87
C CYS A 244 5.67 -48.89 -8.59
N VAL A 245 5.31 -49.60 -9.68
CA VAL A 245 4.29 -49.14 -10.64
C VAL A 245 3.00 -49.94 -10.61
N THR A 246 3.02 -51.22 -10.20
CA THR A 246 1.82 -52.06 -10.20
C THR A 246 0.78 -51.50 -9.21
N PRO A 247 -0.44 -51.17 -9.65
CA PRO A 247 -1.48 -50.68 -8.75
C PRO A 247 -1.87 -51.77 -7.75
N GLU A 248 -1.88 -51.43 -6.46
CA GLU A 248 -2.34 -52.28 -5.36
C GLU A 248 -3.42 -51.53 -4.58
N ASP A 249 -4.35 -52.23 -3.95
CA ASP A 249 -5.46 -51.61 -3.22
C ASP A 249 -4.94 -50.67 -2.11
N GLY A 250 -5.30 -49.39 -2.21
CA GLY A 250 -4.88 -48.36 -1.27
C GLY A 250 -3.46 -47.81 -1.47
N LEU A 251 -2.70 -48.29 -2.47
CA LEU A 251 -1.34 -47.85 -2.74
C LEU A 251 -1.17 -47.31 -4.17
N PRO A 252 -1.08 -45.98 -4.39
CA PRO A 252 -0.92 -45.42 -5.73
C PRO A 252 0.43 -45.78 -6.35
N PRO A 253 0.51 -45.86 -7.70
CA PRO A 253 1.76 -46.11 -8.39
C PRO A 253 2.74 -44.96 -8.19
N CYS A 254 4.02 -45.28 -8.03
CA CYS A 254 5.11 -44.33 -7.85
C CYS A 254 6.26 -44.64 -8.81
N PRO A 255 6.12 -44.32 -10.11
CA PRO A 255 7.21 -44.52 -11.05
C PRO A 255 8.42 -43.65 -10.65
N PRO A 256 9.65 -44.20 -10.72
CA PRO A 256 10.84 -43.41 -10.47
C PRO A 256 11.03 -42.37 -11.58
N GLN A 257 11.50 -41.18 -11.21
CA GLN A 257 11.80 -40.09 -12.15
C GLN A 257 13.08 -40.38 -12.95
N ALA A 258 14.06 -41.00 -12.30
CA ALA A 258 15.25 -41.52 -12.96
C ALA A 258 15.75 -42.75 -12.21
N MET A 259 16.37 -43.65 -12.96
CA MET A 259 17.19 -44.74 -12.42
C MET A 259 18.64 -44.48 -12.79
N MET A 260 19.55 -44.71 -11.84
CA MET A 260 20.97 -44.46 -12.02
C MET A 260 21.79 -45.66 -11.54
N LEU A 261 22.86 -45.96 -12.25
CA LEU A 261 23.80 -47.02 -11.89
C LEU A 261 25.23 -46.51 -12.01
N THR A 262 26.07 -46.88 -11.05
CA THR A 262 27.52 -46.77 -11.17
C THR A 262 28.21 -48.03 -10.66
N PHE A 263 29.45 -48.22 -11.11
CA PHE A 263 30.29 -49.35 -10.72
C PHE A 263 31.33 -48.86 -9.72
N VAL A 264 31.48 -49.59 -8.63
CA VAL A 264 32.37 -49.21 -7.52
C VAL A 264 33.33 -50.35 -7.19
N PRO A 265 34.57 -50.05 -6.77
CA PRO A 265 35.57 -51.09 -6.48
C PRO A 265 35.17 -52.00 -5.32
N VAL A 266 34.54 -51.41 -4.29
CA VAL A 266 34.09 -52.12 -3.09
C VAL A 266 32.69 -51.64 -2.75
N LEU A 267 31.76 -52.57 -2.56
CA LEU A 267 30.42 -52.31 -2.08
C LEU A 267 30.33 -52.72 -0.60
N PRO A 268 29.92 -51.82 0.32
CA PRO A 268 29.68 -52.18 1.72
C PRO A 268 28.59 -53.26 1.86
N HIS A 269 28.69 -54.10 2.88
CA HIS A 269 27.69 -55.13 3.20
C HIS A 269 27.38 -56.12 2.06
N ARG A 270 28.33 -56.34 1.15
CA ARG A 270 28.17 -57.30 0.05
C ARG A 270 28.11 -58.74 0.57
N LEU A 271 27.18 -59.53 0.03
CA LEU A 271 26.99 -60.94 0.40
C LEU A 271 27.61 -61.90 -0.63
N THR A 272 27.94 -63.12 -0.21
CA THR A 272 28.58 -64.16 -1.06
C THR A 272 27.60 -65.09 -1.78
N ASP A 273 26.29 -64.94 -1.53
CA ASP A 273 25.18 -65.60 -2.23
C ASP A 273 24.03 -64.60 -2.35
N HIS A 274 24.17 -63.68 -3.29
CA HIS A 274 23.27 -62.55 -3.45
C HIS A 274 22.34 -62.71 -4.66
N VAL A 275 21.17 -62.05 -4.62
CA VAL A 275 20.13 -62.14 -5.66
C VAL A 275 20.69 -61.88 -7.05
N TRP A 276 21.64 -60.95 -7.19
CA TRP A 276 22.30 -60.67 -8.48
C TRP A 276 22.97 -61.90 -9.11
N GLN A 277 23.66 -62.69 -8.29
CA GLN A 277 24.42 -63.87 -8.73
C GLN A 277 23.45 -65.01 -9.06
N GLN A 278 22.42 -65.20 -8.24
CA GLN A 278 21.36 -66.17 -8.49
C GLN A 278 20.63 -65.86 -9.80
N TRP A 279 20.37 -64.58 -10.07
CA TRP A 279 19.75 -64.13 -11.31
C TRP A 279 20.62 -64.36 -12.54
N TRP A 280 21.93 -64.06 -12.47
CA TRP A 280 22.84 -64.39 -13.57
C TRP A 280 22.96 -65.89 -13.80
N GLN A 281 23.04 -66.67 -12.72
CA GLN A 281 23.11 -68.13 -12.79
C GLN A 281 21.85 -68.73 -13.41
N SER A 282 20.66 -68.21 -13.08
CA SER A 282 19.42 -68.73 -13.66
C SER A 282 19.30 -68.46 -15.16
N ARG A 283 19.86 -67.35 -15.66
CA ARG A 283 19.78 -66.96 -17.07
C ARG A 283 20.92 -67.48 -17.94
N THR A 284 22.12 -67.61 -17.40
CA THR A 284 23.33 -67.97 -18.17
C THR A 284 23.88 -69.35 -17.82
N ALA A 285 23.41 -69.98 -16.74
CA ALA A 285 23.99 -71.17 -16.14
C ALA A 285 25.47 -71.04 -15.70
N LEU A 286 26.06 -69.84 -15.78
CA LEU A 286 27.45 -69.59 -15.41
C LEU A 286 27.60 -69.47 -13.88
N LYS A 287 28.26 -70.45 -13.27
CA LYS A 287 28.61 -70.41 -11.85
C LYS A 287 29.68 -69.34 -11.60
N GLY A 288 29.43 -68.45 -10.63
CA GLY A 288 30.36 -67.37 -10.27
C GLY A 288 30.25 -66.10 -11.14
N ALA A 289 29.35 -66.06 -12.13
CA ALA A 289 29.07 -64.84 -12.88
C ALA A 289 28.59 -63.72 -11.94
N GLY A 290 29.17 -62.52 -12.09
CA GLY A 290 28.89 -61.36 -11.24
C GLY A 290 29.68 -61.29 -9.92
N ASN A 291 30.66 -62.18 -9.71
CA ASN A 291 31.60 -62.09 -8.59
C ASN A 291 33.01 -61.71 -9.09
N PRO A 292 33.45 -60.44 -8.96
CA PRO A 292 34.85 -60.09 -9.19
C PRO A 292 35.73 -60.90 -8.25
N SER A 293 36.87 -61.39 -8.75
CA SER A 293 37.84 -62.17 -7.98
C SER A 293 38.23 -61.40 -6.71
N SER A 294 37.96 -62.00 -5.55
CA SER A 294 38.31 -61.43 -4.25
C SER A 294 39.83 -61.25 -4.17
N ARG A 295 40.32 -60.03 -4.42
CA ARG A 295 41.64 -59.65 -3.90
C ARG A 295 41.49 -59.54 -2.39
N SER A 296 42.27 -60.37 -1.70
CA SER A 296 42.39 -60.43 -0.24
C SER A 296 42.66 -59.04 0.34
N ASP A 297 42.05 -58.81 1.51
CA ASP A 297 42.25 -57.71 2.44
C ASP A 297 43.61 -57.02 2.37
N THR A 298 43.59 -55.69 2.24
CA THR A 298 44.30 -54.76 3.14
C THR A 298 44.25 -53.36 2.52
N THR A 299 43.28 -52.54 2.91
CA THR A 299 43.54 -51.21 3.49
C THR A 299 42.21 -50.52 3.80
N LYS A 300 42.14 -49.98 5.02
CA LYS A 300 41.24 -48.91 5.43
C LYS A 300 41.29 -47.77 4.41
N ALA A 301 40.39 -47.80 3.45
CA ALA A 301 39.90 -46.61 2.79
C ALA A 301 38.42 -46.88 2.56
N ILE A 302 37.60 -46.56 3.56
CA ILE A 302 36.18 -46.30 3.31
C ILE A 302 36.18 -45.05 2.43
N SER A 303 36.38 -45.24 1.12
CA SER A 303 36.16 -44.18 0.16
C SER A 303 34.65 -44.01 0.10
N VAL A 304 34.17 -42.87 0.58
CA VAL A 304 32.79 -42.44 0.42
C VAL A 304 32.34 -42.74 -1.01
N LEU A 305 31.23 -43.48 -1.14
CA LEU A 305 30.69 -43.85 -2.45
C LEU A 305 30.36 -42.58 -3.25
N PRO A 306 30.57 -42.60 -4.58
CA PRO A 306 30.30 -41.42 -5.41
C PRO A 306 28.81 -41.04 -5.36
N PHE A 307 28.50 -39.76 -5.38
CA PHE A 307 27.13 -39.25 -5.45
C PHE A 307 26.76 -38.79 -6.86
N PRO A 308 25.50 -38.97 -7.30
CA PRO A 308 25.01 -38.48 -8.58
C PRO A 308 24.58 -37.00 -8.47
N ASP A 309 25.53 -36.10 -8.19
CA ASP A 309 25.22 -34.67 -7.97
C ASP A 309 24.52 -34.00 -9.15
N TRP A 310 24.92 -34.38 -10.36
CA TRP A 310 24.31 -33.88 -11.58
C TRP A 310 22.80 -34.19 -11.66
N ALA A 311 22.31 -35.23 -10.96
CA ALA A 311 20.91 -35.62 -10.97
C ALA A 311 20.01 -34.64 -10.21
N LEU A 312 20.58 -33.78 -9.36
CA LEU A 312 19.84 -32.72 -8.66
C LEU A 312 19.13 -31.79 -9.66
N ARG A 313 19.67 -31.59 -10.86
CA ARG A 313 19.03 -30.78 -11.92
C ARG A 313 17.67 -31.31 -12.38
N LEU A 314 17.39 -32.59 -12.16
CA LEU A 314 16.14 -33.23 -12.55
C LEU A 314 15.02 -32.94 -11.55
N LEU A 315 15.40 -32.50 -10.35
CA LEU A 315 14.52 -32.42 -9.20
C LEU A 315 13.87 -31.04 -9.07
N PRO A 316 12.70 -30.97 -8.42
CA PRO A 316 12.01 -29.71 -8.22
C PRO A 316 12.84 -28.78 -7.34
N THR A 317 12.93 -27.53 -7.78
CA THR A 317 13.45 -26.43 -6.98
C THR A 317 12.31 -25.77 -6.19
N GLY A 318 12.67 -25.09 -5.11
CA GLY A 318 11.71 -24.43 -4.24
C GLY A 318 10.92 -23.36 -4.94
N THR A 319 9.62 -23.61 -5.13
CA THR A 319 8.67 -22.62 -5.64
C THR A 319 7.92 -21.95 -4.48
N GLY A 320 7.53 -20.69 -4.67
CA GLY A 320 6.65 -19.94 -3.75
C GLY A 320 7.28 -18.72 -3.08
N LEU A 321 6.44 -17.95 -2.40
CA LEU A 321 6.82 -16.68 -1.78
C LEU A 321 7.86 -16.88 -0.67
N THR A 322 8.91 -16.05 -0.66
CA THR A 322 9.88 -15.99 0.43
C THR A 322 9.17 -15.63 1.76
N PRO A 323 9.74 -15.97 2.93
CA PRO A 323 9.15 -15.55 4.21
C PRO A 323 8.94 -14.02 4.30
N VAL A 324 9.79 -13.23 3.62
CA VAL A 324 9.63 -11.77 3.49
C VAL A 324 8.40 -11.43 2.64
N GLN A 325 8.26 -12.03 1.45
CA GLN A 325 7.12 -11.79 0.58
C GLN A 325 5.79 -12.21 1.23
N ARG A 326 5.77 -13.33 1.96
CA ARG A 326 4.59 -13.73 2.75
C ARG A 326 4.24 -12.68 3.80
N ALA A 327 5.25 -12.16 4.51
CA ALA A 327 5.05 -11.07 5.48
C ALA A 327 4.44 -9.83 4.81
N GLN A 328 4.97 -9.46 3.63
CA GLN A 328 4.49 -8.31 2.86
C GLN A 328 3.04 -8.51 2.38
N CYS A 329 2.69 -9.68 1.85
CA CYS A 329 1.30 -9.99 1.47
C CYS A 329 0.36 -9.91 2.67
N MET A 330 0.75 -10.46 3.83
CA MET A 330 -0.05 -10.36 5.05
C MET A 330 -0.17 -8.91 5.54
N ALA A 331 0.91 -8.15 5.52
CA ALA A 331 0.90 -6.73 5.93
C ALA A 331 0.01 -5.88 5.01
N LEU A 332 0.06 -6.12 3.70
CA LEU A 332 -0.81 -5.49 2.71
C LEU A 332 -2.27 -5.89 2.94
N GLY A 333 -2.54 -7.17 3.18
CA GLY A 333 -3.88 -7.66 3.50
C GLY A 333 -4.47 -7.00 4.76
N LEU A 334 -3.68 -6.87 5.83
CA LEU A 334 -4.08 -6.16 7.04
C LEU A 334 -4.34 -4.68 6.79
N PHE A 335 -3.51 -4.01 5.98
CA PHE A 335 -3.70 -2.61 5.61
C PHE A 335 -5.00 -2.40 4.80
N LEU A 336 -5.26 -3.25 3.81
CA LEU A 336 -6.49 -3.19 3.00
C LEU A 336 -7.72 -3.44 3.86
N LEU A 337 -7.68 -4.44 4.74
CA LEU A 337 -8.77 -4.71 5.69
C LEU A 337 -9.03 -3.49 6.57
N ALA A 338 -7.97 -2.90 7.12
CA ALA A 338 -8.09 -1.70 7.95
C ALA A 338 -8.66 -0.50 7.17
N GLY A 339 -8.25 -0.31 5.92
CA GLY A 339 -8.79 0.73 5.04
C GLY A 339 -10.28 0.56 4.76
N ILE A 340 -10.73 -0.67 4.49
CA ILE A 340 -12.15 -1.00 4.29
C ILE A 340 -12.95 -0.71 5.56
N THR A 341 -12.44 -1.11 6.73
CA THR A 341 -13.08 -0.80 8.01
C THR A 341 -13.16 0.71 8.26
N ALA A 342 -12.08 1.46 8.01
CA ALA A 342 -12.06 2.92 8.17
C ALA A 342 -13.07 3.62 7.26
N LEU A 343 -13.16 3.22 5.99
CA LEU A 343 -14.16 3.74 5.04
C LEU A 343 -15.59 3.42 5.49
N SER A 344 -15.83 2.20 5.96
CA SER A 344 -17.16 1.79 6.46
C SER A 344 -17.57 2.58 7.70
N CYS A 345 -16.65 2.78 8.63
CA CYS A 345 -16.85 3.61 9.81
C CYS A 345 -17.07 5.09 9.43
N SER A 346 -16.33 5.63 8.46
CA SER A 346 -16.52 7.01 7.99
C SER A 346 -17.88 7.18 7.31
N ALA A 347 -18.30 6.21 6.49
CA ALA A 347 -19.63 6.20 5.89
C ALA A 347 -20.74 6.16 6.96
N TRP A 348 -20.55 5.36 8.02
CA TRP A 348 -21.50 5.27 9.13
C TRP A 348 -21.62 6.59 9.89
N HIS A 349 -20.51 7.24 10.25
CA HIS A 349 -20.52 8.55 10.92
C HIS A 349 -21.14 9.64 10.05
N ASN A 350 -20.83 9.67 8.75
CA ASN A 350 -21.47 10.60 7.82
C ASN A 350 -22.98 10.37 7.73
N ARG A 351 -23.42 9.11 7.66
CA ARG A 351 -24.85 8.78 7.65
C ARG A 351 -25.55 9.19 8.94
N GLN A 352 -24.89 9.06 10.09
CA GLN A 352 -25.42 9.50 11.37
C GLN A 352 -25.55 11.04 11.43
N LEU A 353 -24.51 11.77 11.01
CA LEU A 353 -24.55 13.24 10.94
C LEU A 353 -25.68 13.74 10.03
N LEU A 354 -25.82 13.16 8.84
CA LEU A 354 -26.89 13.52 7.90
C LEU A 354 -28.27 13.26 8.50
N ARG A 355 -28.49 12.10 9.11
CA ARG A 355 -29.78 11.76 9.75
C ARG A 355 -30.13 12.68 10.92
N GLN A 356 -29.13 13.08 11.71
CA GLN A 356 -29.32 13.99 12.82
C GLN A 356 -29.78 15.36 12.31
N VAL A 357 -28.97 16.01 11.45
CA VAL A 357 -29.26 17.35 10.94
C VAL A 357 -30.55 17.38 10.11
N GLU A 358 -30.81 16.36 9.30
CA GLU A 358 -32.06 16.24 8.54
C GLU A 358 -33.27 16.03 9.47
N GLY A 359 -33.13 15.21 10.51
CA GLY A 359 -34.16 15.01 11.53
C GLY A 359 -34.48 16.30 12.28
N ASP A 360 -33.46 17.06 12.68
CA ASP A 360 -33.60 18.34 13.37
C ASP A 360 -34.27 19.39 12.47
N LEU A 361 -33.92 19.41 11.17
CA LEU A 361 -34.55 20.27 10.16
C LEU A 361 -36.03 19.92 9.96
N LEU A 362 -36.36 18.64 9.83
CA LEU A 362 -37.73 18.16 9.68
C LEU A 362 -38.56 18.43 10.94
N HIS A 363 -37.96 18.26 12.12
CA HIS A 363 -38.62 18.58 13.38
C HIS A 363 -39.00 20.07 13.44
N TYR A 364 -38.08 20.98 13.11
CA TYR A 364 -38.38 22.41 13.01
C TYR A 364 -39.50 22.71 11.99
N GLN A 365 -39.48 22.08 10.82
CA GLN A 365 -40.52 22.26 9.81
C GLN A 365 -41.90 21.74 10.24
N SER A 366 -41.95 20.74 11.12
CA SER A 366 -43.19 20.18 11.64
C SER A 366 -43.88 21.04 12.71
N LEU A 367 -43.15 21.97 13.34
CA LEU A 367 -43.67 22.80 14.42
C LEU A 367 -44.52 23.95 13.89
N ALA A 368 -45.73 24.08 14.43
CA ALA A 368 -46.64 25.18 14.10
C ALA A 368 -46.07 26.54 14.56
N ILE A 369 -46.38 27.59 13.79
CA ILE A 369 -45.97 28.98 14.06
C ILE A 369 -46.46 29.47 15.45
N THR A 370 -47.56 28.89 15.94
CA THR A 370 -48.17 29.24 17.23
C THR A 370 -47.37 28.75 18.46
N GLU A 371 -46.51 27.75 18.31
CA GLU A 371 -45.75 27.13 19.40
C GLU A 371 -44.35 27.77 19.59
N LYS A 372 -44.32 29.08 19.90
CA LYS A 372 -43.09 29.89 19.97
C LYS A 372 -41.99 29.29 20.85
N GLY A 373 -42.34 28.65 21.97
CA GLY A 373 -41.37 28.05 22.90
C GLY A 373 -40.63 26.85 22.31
N HIS A 374 -41.35 25.89 21.74
CA HIS A 374 -40.78 24.70 21.11
C HIS A 374 -40.02 25.07 19.82
N ARG A 375 -40.55 26.01 19.04
CA ARG A 375 -39.88 26.52 17.85
C ARG A 375 -38.55 27.21 18.17
N ALA A 376 -38.50 28.03 19.22
CA ALA A 376 -37.26 28.66 19.68
C ALA A 376 -36.20 27.63 20.13
N GLN A 377 -36.62 26.53 20.77
CA GLN A 377 -35.72 25.43 21.12
C GLN A 377 -35.20 24.69 19.88
N ALA A 378 -36.06 24.37 18.91
CA ALA A 378 -35.66 23.75 17.65
C ALA A 378 -34.67 24.61 16.87
N VAL A 379 -34.89 25.93 16.80
CA VAL A 379 -33.97 26.88 16.17
C VAL A 379 -32.63 26.97 16.91
N ALA A 380 -32.62 26.81 18.24
CA ALA A 380 -31.39 26.75 19.01
C ALA A 380 -30.55 25.50 18.66
N VAL A 381 -31.20 24.35 18.44
CA VAL A 381 -30.55 23.12 17.94
C VAL A 381 -29.99 23.34 16.53
N LEU A 382 -30.77 23.89 15.59
CA LEU A 382 -30.28 24.18 14.23
C LEU A 382 -29.10 25.16 14.23
N ARG A 383 -29.08 26.16 15.12
CA ARG A 383 -27.93 27.07 15.28
C ARG A 383 -26.70 26.37 15.86
N ALA A 384 -26.89 25.35 16.70
CA ALA A 384 -25.78 24.54 17.19
C ALA A 384 -25.19 23.68 16.05
N ASP A 385 -26.03 23.08 15.22
CA ASP A 385 -25.60 22.33 14.03
C ASP A 385 -24.89 23.21 13.01
N ASP A 386 -25.37 24.45 12.78
CA ASP A 386 -24.75 25.40 11.85
C ASP A 386 -23.34 25.77 12.31
N LYS A 387 -23.17 26.03 13.62
CA LYS A 387 -21.85 26.29 14.21
C LYS A 387 -20.91 25.09 14.08
N LEU A 388 -21.42 23.87 14.24
CA LEU A 388 -20.63 22.66 14.10
C LEU A 388 -20.17 22.45 12.65
N LEU A 389 -21.06 22.64 11.67
CA LEU A 389 -20.72 22.55 10.25
C LEU A 389 -19.77 23.69 9.82
N GLU A 390 -19.98 24.90 10.34
CA GLU A 390 -19.07 26.04 10.14
C GLU A 390 -17.67 25.74 10.67
N ALA A 391 -17.56 25.15 11.86
CA ALA A 391 -16.29 24.74 12.43
C ALA A 391 -15.59 23.71 11.52
N TYR A 392 -16.32 22.72 10.98
CA TYR A 392 -15.73 21.77 10.03
C TYR A 392 -15.30 22.40 8.71
N TYR A 393 -16.01 23.43 8.23
CA TYR A 393 -15.61 24.17 7.04
C TYR A 393 -14.34 24.99 7.26
N ARG A 394 -14.24 25.66 8.42
CA ARG A 394 -13.12 26.57 8.74
C ARG A 394 -11.88 25.85 9.23
N ASP A 395 -12.05 24.90 10.15
CA ASP A 395 -10.95 24.23 10.86
C ASP A 395 -10.59 22.88 10.23
N GLY A 396 -11.42 22.39 9.30
CA GLY A 396 -11.25 21.13 8.60
C GLY A 396 -12.10 19.99 9.17
N VAL A 397 -12.44 19.04 8.30
CA VAL A 397 -13.30 17.91 8.65
C VAL A 397 -12.52 16.91 9.50
N PRO A 398 -13.06 16.44 10.64
CA PRO A 398 -12.45 15.37 11.43
C PRO A 398 -12.19 14.12 10.60
N TRP A 399 -11.06 13.44 10.83
CA TRP A 399 -10.66 12.23 10.09
C TRP A 399 -11.74 11.13 10.07
N ARG A 400 -12.54 11.02 11.14
CA ARG A 400 -13.67 10.08 11.24
C ARG A 400 -14.80 10.34 10.24
N LEU A 401 -14.96 11.58 9.76
CA LEU A 401 -15.93 11.99 8.74
C LEU A 401 -15.27 12.16 7.36
N GLY A 402 -13.94 12.09 7.30
CA GLY A 402 -13.13 12.31 6.10
C GLY A 402 -13.12 11.13 5.13
N LEU A 403 -11.96 10.90 4.49
CA LEU A 403 -11.77 9.90 3.42
C LEU A 403 -12.60 10.18 2.15
N GLY A 404 -12.90 11.45 1.87
CA GLY A 404 -13.68 11.87 0.69
C GLY A 404 -15.19 11.58 0.79
N LEU A 405 -15.67 11.09 1.93
CA LEU A 405 -17.08 10.73 2.14
C LEU A 405 -17.91 11.84 2.82
N TYR A 406 -17.29 12.97 3.17
CA TYR A 406 -17.97 14.06 3.88
C TYR A 406 -19.05 14.73 3.02
N GLN A 407 -20.27 14.83 3.56
CA GLN A 407 -21.42 15.42 2.86
C GLN A 407 -22.06 16.61 3.62
N GLY A 408 -21.53 16.99 4.78
CA GLY A 408 -22.13 18.03 5.65
C GLY A 408 -22.23 19.41 4.99
N GLU A 409 -21.31 19.76 4.08
CA GLU A 409 -21.37 21.03 3.34
C GLU A 409 -22.66 21.22 2.54
N ARG A 410 -23.25 20.14 2.02
CA ARG A 410 -24.49 20.23 1.23
C ARG A 410 -25.70 20.63 2.06
N LEU A 411 -25.66 20.40 3.37
CA LEU A 411 -26.76 20.70 4.30
C LEU A 411 -26.74 22.14 4.79
N ARG A 412 -25.56 22.74 4.89
CA ARG A 412 -25.36 24.10 5.43
C ARG A 412 -26.25 25.18 4.81
N PRO A 413 -26.38 25.33 3.47
CA PRO A 413 -27.25 26.37 2.91
C PRO A 413 -28.73 26.15 3.24
N ARG A 414 -29.18 24.89 3.35
CA ARG A 414 -30.57 24.55 3.73
C ARG A 414 -30.84 24.88 5.19
N LEU A 415 -29.88 24.57 6.06
CA LEU A 415 -29.91 24.90 7.47
C LEU A 415 -29.95 26.42 7.70
N GLN A 416 -29.09 27.16 7.02
CA GLN A 416 -29.04 28.62 7.08
C GLN A 416 -30.33 29.27 6.58
N ALA A 417 -30.93 28.75 5.51
CA ALA A 417 -32.22 29.22 5.03
C ALA A 417 -33.35 29.01 6.06
N ALA A 418 -33.35 27.88 6.77
CA ALA A 418 -34.31 27.58 7.83
C ALA A 418 -34.13 28.48 9.06
N ILE A 419 -32.89 28.81 9.44
CA ILE A 419 -32.59 29.76 10.52
C ILE A 419 -32.98 31.18 10.13
N ALA A 420 -32.74 31.58 8.88
CA ALA A 420 -33.07 32.91 8.37
C ALA A 420 -34.58 33.13 8.26
N SER A 421 -35.36 32.09 7.93
CA SER A 421 -36.82 32.19 7.83
C SER A 421 -37.50 32.40 9.18
N ASP A 422 -36.94 31.88 10.28
CA ASP A 422 -37.43 32.14 11.64
C ASP A 422 -37.27 33.62 12.05
N VAL A 423 -36.15 34.23 11.65
CA VAL A 423 -35.86 35.66 11.90
C VAL A 423 -36.81 36.58 11.10
N ALA A 424 -37.44 36.06 10.05
CA ALA A 424 -38.33 36.81 9.16
C ALA A 424 -39.81 36.82 9.60
N GLU A 425 -40.22 36.05 10.62
CA GLU A 425 -41.54 36.24 11.22
C GLU A 425 -41.61 37.60 11.94
N PRO A 426 -42.73 38.35 11.80
CA PRO A 426 -42.81 39.74 12.19
C PRO A 426 -42.87 39.87 13.71
N SER A 427 -41.69 39.88 14.34
CA SER A 427 -41.51 40.64 15.58
C SER A 427 -42.05 42.03 15.28
N GLU A 428 -43.07 42.45 16.04
CA GLU A 428 -43.57 43.82 16.06
C GLU A 428 -42.43 44.79 15.78
N LYS A 429 -42.63 45.59 14.74
CA LYS A 429 -41.71 46.61 14.24
C LYS A 429 -41.06 47.34 15.43
N LYS A 430 -39.88 46.89 15.85
CA LYS A 430 -38.94 47.80 16.50
C LYS A 430 -38.69 48.89 15.46
N PRO A 431 -38.87 50.17 15.81
CA PRO A 431 -38.85 51.24 14.83
C PRO A 431 -37.55 51.12 14.06
N VAL A 432 -37.71 51.02 12.74
CA VAL A 432 -36.65 51.23 11.76
C VAL A 432 -35.92 52.47 12.24
N THR A 433 -34.74 52.25 12.83
CA THR A 433 -33.82 53.34 13.02
C THR A 433 -33.40 53.65 11.61
N THR A 434 -34.03 54.68 11.04
CA THR A 434 -33.59 55.36 9.84
C THR A 434 -32.08 55.46 9.98
N ALA A 435 -31.33 54.72 9.19
CA ALA A 435 -29.88 54.86 9.15
C ALA A 435 -29.64 56.33 8.83
N VAL A 436 -29.26 57.11 9.85
CA VAL A 436 -28.92 58.51 9.70
C VAL A 436 -27.81 58.51 8.64
N PRO A 437 -27.96 59.22 7.51
CA PRO A 437 -26.90 59.28 6.51
C PRO A 437 -25.61 59.68 7.24
N GLN A 438 -24.56 58.86 7.10
CA GLN A 438 -23.27 59.08 7.75
C GLN A 438 -22.79 60.48 7.39
N THR A 439 -22.93 61.40 8.35
CA THR A 439 -22.50 62.79 8.21
C THR A 439 -21.05 62.85 8.65
N ILE A 440 -20.14 63.03 7.70
CA ILE A 440 -18.73 63.24 8.00
C ILE A 440 -18.57 64.75 8.24
N SER A 441 -18.69 65.18 9.50
CA SER A 441 -18.40 66.56 9.88
C SER A 441 -16.89 66.76 10.03
N LEU A 442 -16.32 67.69 9.25
CA LEU A 442 -14.91 68.08 9.39
C LEU A 442 -14.84 69.35 10.25
N ASN A 443 -14.21 69.25 11.41
CA ASN A 443 -13.99 70.41 12.29
C ASN A 443 -13.02 71.39 11.61
N SER A 444 -13.49 72.61 11.27
CA SER A 444 -12.73 73.62 10.50
C SER A 444 -11.61 74.30 11.28
N LEU A 445 -11.48 74.04 12.59
CA LEU A 445 -10.29 74.44 13.36
C LEU A 445 -8.98 73.97 12.72
N ALA A 446 -9.00 72.86 11.97
CA ALA A 446 -7.83 72.34 11.27
C ALA A 446 -7.66 72.87 9.84
N LEU A 447 -8.67 73.53 9.25
CA LEU A 447 -8.72 73.80 7.81
C LEU A 447 -8.46 75.27 7.45
N PHE A 448 -8.95 76.25 8.23
CA PHE A 448 -8.92 77.67 7.85
C PHE A 448 -8.47 78.59 9.00
N ASP A 449 -7.94 79.76 8.66
CA ASP A 449 -7.73 80.88 9.60
C ASP A 449 -8.98 81.75 9.77
N VAL A 450 -9.04 82.52 10.86
CA VAL A 450 -10.16 83.42 11.16
C VAL A 450 -10.33 84.42 10.01
N GLY A 451 -11.56 84.58 9.51
CA GLY A 451 -11.87 85.45 8.37
C GLY A 451 -11.36 84.98 7.00
N GLN A 452 -10.65 83.86 6.90
CA GLN A 452 -10.09 83.38 5.63
C GLN A 452 -10.80 82.14 5.08
N ALA A 453 -10.80 82.01 3.76
CA ALA A 453 -11.27 80.84 3.00
C ALA A 453 -10.12 80.04 2.36
N LYS A 454 -8.85 80.35 2.69
CA LYS A 454 -7.68 79.60 2.20
C LYS A 454 -7.34 78.45 3.13
N LEU A 455 -7.16 77.24 2.57
CA LEU A 455 -6.79 76.04 3.31
C LEU A 455 -5.38 76.16 3.92
N LYS A 456 -5.22 75.73 5.17
CA LYS A 456 -3.92 75.66 5.88
C LYS A 456 -3.04 74.54 5.35
N VAL A 457 -1.72 74.69 5.44
CA VAL A 457 -0.77 73.65 5.01
C VAL A 457 -0.97 72.31 5.78
N GLY A 458 -1.47 72.36 7.03
CA GLY A 458 -1.78 71.17 7.84
C GLY A 458 -3.15 70.52 7.57
N SER A 459 -4.01 71.11 6.72
CA SER A 459 -5.37 70.64 6.48
C SER A 459 -5.45 69.37 5.63
N THR A 460 -4.40 69.11 4.86
CA THR A 460 -4.29 68.01 3.88
C THR A 460 -4.58 66.64 4.50
N LYS A 461 -4.07 66.35 5.70
CA LYS A 461 -4.28 65.03 6.35
C LYS A 461 -5.77 64.76 6.65
N VAL A 462 -6.51 65.80 7.04
CA VAL A 462 -7.95 65.69 7.35
C VAL A 462 -8.76 65.51 6.06
N LEU A 463 -8.38 66.23 5.01
CA LEU A 463 -9.06 66.15 3.71
C LEU A 463 -8.77 64.83 2.97
N VAL A 464 -7.58 64.24 3.12
CA VAL A 464 -7.26 62.90 2.61
C VAL A 464 -8.13 61.82 3.27
N ASN A 465 -8.33 61.90 4.60
CA ASN A 465 -9.21 60.95 5.29
C ASN A 465 -10.67 61.07 4.80
N ALA A 466 -11.15 62.28 4.56
CA ALA A 466 -12.47 62.49 3.96
C ALA A 466 -12.54 61.91 2.53
N LEU A 467 -11.49 62.08 1.74
CA LEU A 467 -11.41 61.54 0.37
C LEU A 467 -11.45 60.00 0.35
N ILE A 468 -10.81 59.31 1.30
CA ILE A 468 -10.89 57.84 1.44
C ILE A 468 -12.34 57.40 1.66
N ASN A 469 -13.06 58.08 2.56
CA ASN A 469 -14.46 57.77 2.85
C ASN A 469 -15.39 58.06 1.65
N ILE A 470 -15.12 59.11 0.88
CA ILE A 470 -15.85 59.44 -0.35
C ILE A 470 -15.60 58.35 -1.42
N ARG A 471 -14.35 57.92 -1.62
CA ARG A 471 -14.00 56.86 -2.59
C ARG A 471 -14.62 55.50 -2.25
N ALA A 472 -14.90 55.22 -0.99
CA ALA A 472 -15.59 54.00 -0.57
C ALA A 472 -17.07 53.93 -1.01
N LYS A 473 -17.63 55.04 -1.52
CA LYS A 473 -19.05 55.17 -1.93
C LYS A 473 -19.19 55.83 -3.31
N PRO A 474 -18.80 55.15 -4.41
CA PRO A 474 -18.92 55.71 -5.76
C PRO A 474 -20.39 55.97 -6.12
N GLY A 475 -20.65 57.07 -6.84
CA GLY A 475 -21.97 57.43 -7.34
C GLY A 475 -22.91 58.12 -6.33
N TRP A 476 -22.43 58.53 -5.16
CA TRP A 476 -23.21 59.31 -4.18
C TRP A 476 -23.02 60.81 -4.40
N LEU A 477 -24.04 61.62 -4.09
CA LEU A 477 -23.94 63.08 -4.12
C LEU A 477 -23.15 63.56 -2.90
N ILE A 478 -22.14 64.40 -3.14
CA ILE A 478 -21.27 64.99 -2.12
C ILE A 478 -21.77 66.41 -1.82
N ALA A 479 -22.49 66.57 -0.70
CA ALA A 479 -22.96 67.88 -0.26
C ALA A 479 -21.95 68.50 0.74
N ILE A 480 -21.37 69.64 0.37
CA ILE A 480 -20.39 70.38 1.18
C ILE A 480 -21.06 71.65 1.70
N THR A 481 -21.19 71.78 3.01
CA THR A 481 -21.84 72.93 3.65
C THR A 481 -20.88 73.66 4.58
N GLY A 482 -20.67 74.95 4.35
CA GLY A 482 -19.85 75.81 5.20
C GLY A 482 -20.67 76.55 6.25
N TYR A 483 -20.10 76.72 7.44
CA TYR A 483 -20.67 77.47 8.55
C TYR A 483 -19.66 78.49 9.12
N THR A 484 -20.19 79.59 9.66
CA THR A 484 -19.43 80.60 10.41
C THR A 484 -19.93 80.69 11.86
N ASP A 485 -19.19 81.42 12.70
CA ASP A 485 -19.74 81.91 13.97
C ASP A 485 -20.67 83.11 13.71
N SER A 486 -21.35 83.57 14.76
CA SER A 486 -22.29 84.69 14.70
C SER A 486 -21.63 86.06 14.78
N THR A 487 -20.30 86.14 14.68
CA THR A 487 -19.56 87.41 14.74
C THR A 487 -19.49 88.06 13.36
N GLY A 488 -19.82 89.35 13.28
CA GLY A 488 -19.79 90.12 12.03
C GLY A 488 -21.12 90.15 11.28
N ASP A 489 -21.07 90.73 10.07
CA ASP A 489 -22.24 90.92 9.22
C ASP A 489 -22.77 89.60 8.62
N ALA A 490 -24.10 89.43 8.61
CA ALA A 490 -24.75 88.20 8.18
C ALA A 490 -24.52 87.90 6.68
N ALA A 491 -24.53 88.92 5.81
CA ALA A 491 -24.30 88.74 4.38
C ALA A 491 -22.83 88.35 4.12
N LYS A 492 -21.88 88.99 4.81
CA LYS A 492 -20.45 88.63 4.75
C LYS A 492 -20.19 87.21 5.26
N ASN A 493 -20.88 86.79 6.33
CA ASN A 493 -20.75 85.45 6.88
C ASN A 493 -21.31 84.36 5.94
N ARG A 494 -22.38 84.67 5.21
CA ARG A 494 -22.91 83.77 4.17
C ARG A 494 -21.94 83.64 3.00
N ALA A 495 -21.34 84.74 2.55
CA ALA A 495 -20.32 84.70 1.49
C ALA A 495 -19.05 83.94 1.95
N LEU A 496 -18.58 84.17 3.17
CA LEU A 496 -17.38 83.51 3.72
C LEU A 496 -17.58 82.00 3.91
N SER A 497 -18.76 81.57 4.38
CA SER A 497 -19.08 80.14 4.50
C SER A 497 -19.15 79.45 3.15
N LEU A 498 -19.74 80.11 2.13
CA LEU A 498 -19.76 79.58 0.77
C LEU A 498 -18.35 79.43 0.21
N ALA A 499 -17.53 80.48 0.29
CA ALA A 499 -16.14 80.46 -0.20
C ALA A 499 -15.29 79.36 0.46
N ARG A 500 -15.51 79.08 1.75
CA ARG A 500 -14.85 77.96 2.46
C ARG A 500 -15.30 76.59 1.94
N ALA A 501 -16.58 76.43 1.66
CA ALA A 501 -17.12 75.18 1.12
C ALA A 501 -16.62 74.93 -0.32
N GLU A 502 -16.48 75.99 -1.12
CA GLU A 502 -15.87 75.94 -2.45
C GLU A 502 -14.39 75.57 -2.40
N ALA A 503 -13.62 76.15 -1.46
CA ALA A 503 -12.21 75.79 -1.30
C ALA A 503 -12.00 74.30 -0.99
N VAL A 504 -12.90 73.68 -0.22
CA VAL A 504 -12.88 72.23 0.04
C VAL A 504 -13.26 71.43 -1.21
N ARG A 505 -14.29 71.87 -1.96
CA ARG A 505 -14.65 71.26 -3.26
C ARG A 505 -13.46 71.30 -4.22
N ASP A 506 -12.83 72.45 -4.39
CA ASP A 506 -11.75 72.65 -5.36
C ASP A 506 -10.52 71.83 -5.00
N TRP A 507 -10.20 71.71 -3.72
CA TRP A 507 -9.15 70.81 -3.25
C TRP A 507 -9.47 69.34 -3.56
N LEU A 508 -10.72 68.90 -3.35
CA LEU A 508 -11.15 67.54 -3.67
C LEU A 508 -11.12 67.28 -5.18
N LEU A 509 -11.51 68.24 -6.02
CA LEU A 509 -11.42 68.16 -7.48
C LEU A 509 -9.97 68.07 -7.97
N GLN A 510 -9.05 68.84 -7.39
CA GLN A 510 -7.63 68.81 -7.79
C GLN A 510 -6.92 67.52 -7.34
N THR A 511 -7.38 66.92 -6.24
CA THR A 511 -6.71 65.76 -5.62
C THR A 511 -7.39 64.42 -5.98
N SER A 512 -8.49 64.43 -6.73
CA SER A 512 -9.24 63.21 -7.08
C SER A 512 -9.97 63.29 -8.41
N ASP A 513 -10.23 62.14 -9.03
CA ASP A 513 -10.93 62.02 -10.32
C ASP A 513 -12.47 62.14 -10.20
N ILE A 514 -12.97 62.86 -9.19
CA ILE A 514 -14.42 62.99 -8.96
C ILE A 514 -14.96 64.10 -9.88
N PRO A 515 -15.96 63.82 -10.74
CA PRO A 515 -16.56 64.85 -11.59
C PRO A 515 -17.17 65.99 -10.79
N LEU A 516 -17.09 67.22 -11.31
CA LEU A 516 -17.72 68.41 -10.73
C LEU A 516 -19.23 68.20 -10.47
N ALA A 517 -19.90 67.43 -11.33
CA ALA A 517 -21.33 67.12 -11.21
C ALA A 517 -21.70 66.38 -9.91
N CYS A 518 -20.74 65.73 -9.23
CA CYS A 518 -20.99 65.03 -7.97
C CYS A 518 -21.09 65.97 -6.76
N PHE A 519 -20.75 67.25 -6.88
CA PHE A 519 -20.66 68.19 -5.77
C PHE A 519 -21.86 69.15 -5.70
N ALA A 520 -22.43 69.28 -4.51
CA ALA A 520 -23.38 70.35 -4.17
C ALA A 520 -22.76 71.21 -3.05
N VAL A 521 -22.58 72.51 -3.28
CA VAL A 521 -21.91 73.41 -2.33
C VAL A 521 -22.89 74.46 -1.80
N GLN A 522 -22.89 74.68 -0.49
CA GLN A 522 -23.77 75.66 0.16
C GLN A 522 -23.07 76.41 1.31
N GLY A 523 -23.29 77.72 1.39
CA GLY A 523 -22.91 78.55 2.54
C GLY A 523 -24.12 78.88 3.41
N GLU A 524 -24.11 78.41 4.65
CA GLU A 524 -25.20 78.63 5.62
C GLU A 524 -24.93 79.81 6.57
N GLY A 525 -23.74 80.40 6.55
CA GLY A 525 -23.36 81.44 7.50
C GLY A 525 -23.50 80.95 8.95
N ALA A 526 -24.11 81.78 9.81
CA ALA A 526 -24.28 81.51 11.24
C ALA A 526 -25.64 80.86 11.60
N THR A 527 -26.42 80.40 10.62
CA THR A 527 -27.83 80.00 10.81
C THR A 527 -28.03 78.72 11.63
N ARG A 528 -27.00 77.86 11.72
CA ARG A 528 -27.06 76.57 12.42
C ARG A 528 -25.82 76.33 13.31
N PRO A 529 -25.74 77.00 14.47
CA PRO A 529 -24.64 76.80 15.42
C PRO A 529 -24.73 75.42 16.08
N VAL A 530 -23.58 74.76 16.27
CA VAL A 530 -23.46 73.47 16.99
C VAL A 530 -23.03 73.68 18.44
N ALA A 531 -22.46 74.84 18.76
CA ALA A 531 -22.08 75.23 20.11
C ALA A 531 -22.43 76.70 20.37
N THR A 532 -22.45 77.10 21.65
CA THR A 532 -22.82 78.47 22.02
C THR A 532 -21.78 79.49 21.52
N ASN A 533 -22.21 80.51 20.77
CA ASN A 533 -21.33 81.58 20.29
C ASN A 533 -20.77 82.50 21.41
N SER A 534 -21.22 82.33 22.66
CA SER A 534 -20.74 83.10 23.81
C SER A 534 -19.29 82.75 24.19
N THR A 535 -18.85 81.52 23.97
CA THR A 535 -17.49 81.08 24.32
C THR A 535 -16.58 81.07 23.09
N ALA A 536 -15.28 81.31 23.29
CA ALA A 536 -14.29 81.22 22.21
C ALA A 536 -14.23 79.80 21.61
N ALA A 537 -14.36 78.78 22.46
CA ALA A 537 -14.43 77.38 22.04
C ALA A 537 -15.70 77.07 21.22
N GLY A 538 -16.86 77.61 21.60
CA GLY A 538 -18.10 77.42 20.86
C GLY A 538 -18.12 78.13 19.50
N ARG A 539 -17.58 79.36 19.43
CA ARG A 539 -17.35 80.04 18.13
C ARG A 539 -16.42 79.24 17.22
N ALA A 540 -15.36 78.68 17.80
CA ALA A 540 -14.43 77.81 17.09
C ALA A 540 -15.09 76.54 16.52
N ALA A 541 -16.01 75.90 17.26
CA ALA A 541 -16.77 74.76 16.76
C ALA A 541 -17.81 75.14 15.68
N ASN A 542 -18.34 76.37 15.72
CA ASN A 542 -19.31 76.85 14.74
C ASN A 542 -18.70 77.21 13.39
N ARG A 543 -17.43 77.63 13.36
CA ARG A 543 -16.63 77.67 12.14
C ARG A 543 -16.31 76.22 11.77
N ARG A 544 -17.09 75.58 10.87
CA ARG A 544 -16.96 74.19 10.40
C ARG A 544 -17.38 74.03 8.95
N VAL A 545 -16.91 72.95 8.31
CA VAL A 545 -17.38 72.51 6.99
C VAL A 545 -17.85 71.08 7.12
N GLU A 546 -19.10 70.80 6.77
CA GLU A 546 -19.67 69.47 6.81
C GLU A 546 -19.66 68.86 5.41
N ILE A 547 -19.27 67.59 5.30
CA ILE A 547 -19.39 66.81 4.07
C ILE A 547 -20.42 65.70 4.32
N ARG A 548 -21.51 65.74 3.55
CA ARG A 548 -22.58 64.74 3.62
C ARG A 548 -22.60 63.92 2.34
N LEU A 549 -22.63 62.60 2.51
CA LEU A 549 -22.82 61.66 1.42
C LEU A 549 -24.30 61.29 1.35
N VAL A 550 -24.95 61.65 0.24
CA VAL A 550 -26.37 61.35 0.02
C VAL A 550 -26.49 60.28 -1.07
N PRO A 551 -27.18 59.16 -0.82
CA PRO A 551 -27.37 58.12 -1.83
C PRO A 551 -28.23 58.67 -2.97
N ASN A 552 -27.59 58.94 -4.12
CA ASN A 552 -28.26 59.36 -5.35
C ASN A 552 -27.45 58.87 -6.54
N ALA A 553 -27.77 57.65 -7.00
CA ALA A 553 -27.02 56.92 -8.03
C ALA A 553 -26.90 57.63 -9.39
N ALA A 554 -27.65 58.72 -9.63
CA ALA A 554 -27.65 59.49 -10.87
C ALA A 554 -26.96 60.88 -10.76
N ALA A 555 -26.46 61.28 -9.58
CA ALA A 555 -25.94 62.63 -9.36
C ALA A 555 -24.69 62.95 -10.19
N CYS A 556 -23.80 61.98 -10.38
CA CYS A 556 -22.51 62.17 -11.06
C CYS A 556 -22.58 62.09 -12.60
N GLN A 557 -23.73 61.80 -13.21
CA GLN A 557 -23.83 61.34 -14.60
C GLN A 557 -24.15 62.41 -15.65
N ARG A 558 -24.22 63.70 -15.32
CA ARG A 558 -24.65 64.72 -16.28
C ARG A 558 -23.48 65.59 -16.76
N LEU A 559 -22.73 65.11 -17.76
CA LEU A 559 -21.96 65.91 -18.75
C LEU A 559 -21.33 65.05 -19.89
N GLN A 560 -22.07 64.10 -20.49
CA GLN A 560 -21.59 63.40 -21.70
C GLN A 560 -22.59 63.35 -22.88
N GLN A 561 -23.64 64.19 -22.88
CA GLN A 561 -24.62 64.25 -23.97
C GLN A 561 -25.00 65.74 -24.10
N VAL A 562 -24.87 66.50 -25.21
CA VAL A 562 -25.07 66.32 -26.69
C VAL A 562 -24.51 67.62 -27.39
N PRO A 563 -24.37 67.86 -28.73
CA PRO A 563 -23.81 67.13 -29.91
C PRO A 563 -22.85 67.97 -30.83
N GLY A 564 -22.11 67.28 -31.72
CA GLY A 564 -21.94 67.63 -33.16
C GLY A 564 -20.94 68.70 -33.64
N LEU A 565 -19.88 68.30 -34.36
CA LEU A 565 -19.67 68.56 -35.81
C LEU A 565 -18.30 68.00 -36.29
N LEU A 566 -18.29 67.52 -37.54
CA LEU A 566 -17.15 67.23 -38.45
C LEU A 566 -16.43 65.88 -38.24
N SER A 567 -16.84 64.83 -38.95
CA SER A 567 -16.48 64.48 -40.34
C SER A 567 -15.03 64.02 -40.50
N THR A 568 -14.82 62.73 -40.78
CA THR A 568 -14.33 62.28 -42.10
C THR A 568 -14.29 60.75 -42.19
N THR A 569 -15.11 60.27 -43.13
CA THR A 569 -15.02 59.06 -43.96
C THR A 569 -13.64 58.43 -44.14
N THR A 570 -13.58 57.10 -44.04
CA THR A 570 -13.03 56.26 -45.13
C THR A 570 -13.56 54.83 -45.04
N SER A 571 -14.29 54.40 -46.07
CA SER A 571 -14.69 53.00 -46.34
C SER A 571 -13.53 52.18 -46.91
N PRO A 572 -13.69 50.85 -47.02
CA PRO A 572 -13.34 50.21 -48.28
C PRO A 572 -14.49 49.33 -48.83
N VAL A 573 -14.97 49.76 -50.00
CA VAL A 573 -15.23 49.04 -51.26
C VAL A 573 -15.46 47.51 -51.22
N GLN A 574 -16.62 47.12 -51.76
CA GLN A 574 -16.99 45.79 -52.26
C GLN A 574 -16.09 45.35 -53.44
N ALA A 575 -15.79 44.06 -53.52
CA ALA A 575 -15.38 43.40 -54.76
C ALA A 575 -16.33 42.23 -55.04
N THR A 576 -17.04 42.31 -56.15
CA THR A 576 -17.72 41.20 -56.83
C THR A 576 -16.95 40.89 -58.12
N SER A 577 -16.63 39.61 -58.37
CA SER A 577 -16.47 39.08 -59.73
C SER A 577 -16.74 37.58 -59.77
N HIS A 578 -17.64 37.20 -60.69
CA HIS A 578 -17.80 35.86 -61.27
C HIS A 578 -16.47 35.40 -61.92
N THR A 579 -16.15 34.13 -62.19
CA THR A 579 -16.73 33.26 -63.24
C THR A 579 -16.00 31.89 -63.28
N GLN A 580 -16.72 30.81 -63.66
CA GLN A 580 -16.30 29.54 -64.36
C GLN A 580 -15.17 28.64 -63.76
N LYS A 581 -15.12 27.29 -63.77
CA LYS A 581 -15.74 26.09 -64.41
C LYS A 581 -14.58 25.22 -64.96
N GLN A 582 -14.68 23.89 -64.80
CA GLN A 582 -13.83 22.78 -65.32
C GLN A 582 -12.54 22.55 -64.50
N GLU A 583 -12.22 21.37 -63.95
CA GLU A 583 -12.62 19.95 -64.10
C GLU A 583 -12.70 19.27 -62.72
#